data_AF-A0A822EE53-F1
#
_entry.id   AF-A0A822EE53-F1
#
_cell.length_a   1.000
_cell.length_b   1.000
_cell.length_c   1.000
_cell.angle_alpha   90.00
_cell.angle_beta   90.00
_cell.angle_gamma   90.00
#
_symmetry.space_group_name_H-M   'P 1'
#
loop_
_entity.id
_entity.type
_entity.pdbx_description
1 polymer ?
#
loop_
_entity_poly.entity_id
_entity_poly.type
_entity_poly.pdbx_seq_one_letter_code
_entity_poly.pdbx_strand_id
1 'polypeptide(L)'
;MGDASYSMDVAIRTATILASLLTAVCSAKLNFFHTEMFLPAFTPKTIEDVLTLALTTKAHGLTANAAGLVSYYDSKEIIKTLIMVTDEIENTDVHTANGTSTRFFNLFMKYRSEVYPAKLVFISFLDNQHDQGRMYTEFLNANVPDVIQ
;
A
#
# COMPACT_ATOMS: atom_id res chain seq x y z
N MET A 1 -2.82 -0.59 -3.35
CA MET A 1 -2.39 0.62 -2.64
C MET A 1 -1.03 1.08 -3.13
N GLY A 2 -0.91 2.34 -3.52
CA GLY A 2 0.36 2.94 -3.96
C GLY A 2 0.90 3.93 -2.93
N ASP A 3 2.17 3.81 -2.60
CA ASP A 3 2.90 4.74 -1.74
C ASP A 3 3.21 6.03 -2.50
N ALA A 4 2.74 7.15 -1.96
CA ALA A 4 2.94 8.51 -2.45
C ALA A 4 3.70 9.37 -1.43
N SER A 5 4.53 8.76 -0.58
CA SER A 5 5.46 9.46 0.29
C SER A 5 6.65 10.06 -0.48
N TYR A 6 7.37 11.00 0.13
CA TYR A 6 8.46 11.74 -0.54
C TYR A 6 9.58 10.84 -1.09
N SER A 7 9.92 9.74 -0.42
CA SER A 7 10.96 8.81 -0.87
C SER A 7 10.58 8.11 -2.20
N MET A 8 9.29 8.08 -2.51
CA MET A 8 8.78 7.53 -3.76
C MET A 8 8.79 8.53 -4.92
N ASP A 9 9.30 9.77 -4.83
CA ASP A 9 9.17 10.78 -5.92
C ASP A 9 9.70 10.30 -7.28
N VAL A 10 10.80 9.54 -7.31
CA VAL A 10 11.34 8.94 -8.54
C VAL A 10 10.49 7.76 -9.02
N ALA A 11 9.90 7.02 -8.07
CA ALA A 11 9.16 5.79 -8.31
C ALA A 11 7.64 6.00 -8.48
N ILE A 12 7.07 7.15 -8.09
CA ILE A 12 5.63 7.37 -7.95
C ILE A 12 4.89 7.21 -9.26
N ARG A 13 5.55 7.59 -10.36
CA ARG A 13 5.01 7.42 -11.71
C ARG A 13 4.89 5.94 -12.04
N THR A 14 5.96 5.17 -11.82
CA THR A 14 5.99 3.72 -12.03
C THR A 14 5.02 3.01 -11.09
N ALA A 15 4.98 3.41 -9.82
CA ALA A 15 4.08 2.86 -8.82
C ALA A 15 2.62 3.12 -9.19
N THR A 16 2.30 4.34 -9.63
CA THR A 16 0.98 4.68 -10.17
C THR A 16 0.63 3.84 -11.39
N ILE A 17 1.56 3.66 -12.34
CA ILE A 17 1.34 2.84 -13.53
C ILE A 17 1.01 1.39 -13.14
N LEU A 18 1.84 0.78 -12.30
CA LEU A 18 1.65 -0.61 -11.86
C LEU A 18 0.35 -0.78 -11.08
N ALA A 19 0.07 0.11 -10.13
CA ALA A 19 -1.15 0.05 -9.33
C ALA A 19 -2.40 0.24 -10.21
N SER A 20 -2.34 1.13 -11.19
CA SER A 20 -3.44 1.38 -12.15
C SER A 20 -3.68 0.19 -13.08
N LEU A 21 -2.62 -0.40 -13.61
CA LEU A 21 -2.72 -1.58 -14.46
C LEU A 21 -3.32 -2.77 -13.70
N LEU A 22 -2.84 -3.03 -12.49
CA LEU A 22 -3.37 -4.08 -11.63
C LEU A 22 -4.84 -3.84 -11.27
N THR A 23 -5.23 -2.59 -11.07
CA THR A 23 -6.62 -2.20 -10.83
C THR A 23 -7.50 -2.53 -12.03
N ALA A 24 -7.05 -2.17 -13.24
CA ALA A 24 -7.79 -2.44 -14.47
C ALA A 24 -7.93 -3.95 -14.76
N VAL A 25 -6.88 -4.74 -14.50
CA VAL A 25 -6.88 -6.20 -14.78
C VAL A 25 -7.63 -6.99 -13.71
N CYS A 26 -7.49 -6.62 -12.43
CA CYS A 26 -8.07 -7.38 -11.31
C CYS A 26 -9.44 -6.87 -10.88
N SER A 27 -9.97 -5.80 -11.50
CA SER A 27 -11.14 -5.06 -11.00
C SER A 27 -10.98 -4.68 -9.51
N ALA A 28 -9.76 -4.31 -9.12
CA ALA A 28 -9.41 -4.01 -7.74
C ALA A 28 -9.78 -2.56 -7.37
N LYS A 29 -9.73 -2.24 -6.07
CA LYS A 29 -9.82 -0.86 -5.60
C LYS A 29 -8.42 -0.22 -5.64
N LEU A 30 -8.31 0.96 -6.25
CA LEU A 30 -7.10 1.77 -6.25
C LEU A 30 -7.18 2.85 -5.16
N ASN A 31 -6.22 2.84 -4.26
CA ASN A 31 -5.98 3.90 -3.29
C ASN A 31 -4.49 4.22 -3.20
N PHE A 32 -4.19 5.43 -2.76
CA PHE A 32 -2.83 5.89 -2.49
C PHE A 32 -2.69 6.26 -1.01
N PHE A 33 -1.46 6.30 -0.52
CA PHE A 33 -1.19 6.71 0.86
C PHE A 33 0.11 7.52 0.99
N HIS A 34 0.14 8.41 1.97
CA HIS A 34 1.34 8.96 2.59
C HIS A 34 1.16 8.85 4.11
N THR A 35 1.07 9.97 4.83
CA THR A 35 0.51 10.06 6.19
C THR A 35 -0.99 9.73 6.28
N GLU A 36 -1.73 9.88 5.18
CA GLU A 36 -3.16 9.60 5.09
C GLU A 36 -3.48 8.85 3.80
N MET A 37 -4.63 8.20 3.74
CA MET A 37 -5.12 7.54 2.52
C MET A 37 -5.94 8.51 1.69
N PHE A 38 -5.75 8.46 0.37
CA PHE A 38 -6.56 9.22 -0.56
C PHE A 38 -6.91 8.37 -1.79
N LEU A 39 -8.02 8.74 -2.43
CA LEU A 39 -8.48 8.11 -3.65
C LEU A 39 -7.87 8.82 -4.87
N PRO A 40 -7.62 8.09 -5.97
CA PRO A 40 -7.27 8.73 -7.23
C PRO A 40 -8.40 9.66 -7.71
N ALA A 41 -8.05 10.66 -8.52
CA ALA A 41 -9.03 11.55 -9.14
C ALA A 41 -10.06 10.81 -10.00
N PHE A 42 -9.67 9.68 -10.58
CA PHE A 42 -10.53 8.77 -11.34
C PHE A 42 -9.97 7.34 -11.28
N THR A 43 -10.83 6.34 -11.46
CA THR A 43 -10.36 4.94 -11.63
C THR A 43 -9.93 4.74 -13.08
N PRO A 44 -8.66 4.40 -13.34
CA PRO A 44 -8.14 4.31 -14.70
C PRO A 44 -8.74 3.12 -15.44
N LYS A 45 -9.20 3.33 -16.68
CA LYS A 45 -9.77 2.30 -17.56
C LYS A 45 -8.97 2.10 -18.85
N THR A 46 -8.19 3.11 -19.25
CA THR A 46 -7.33 3.06 -20.44
C THR A 46 -5.86 3.30 -20.09
N ILE A 47 -4.97 3.11 -21.07
CA ILE A 47 -3.54 3.42 -20.90
C ILE A 47 -3.36 4.94 -20.72
N GLU A 48 -4.13 5.75 -21.42
CA GLU A 48 -4.12 7.20 -21.31
C GLU A 48 -4.54 7.66 -19.91
N ASP A 49 -5.54 7.00 -19.32
CA ASP A 49 -5.95 7.23 -17.94
C ASP A 49 -4.80 6.91 -16.97
N VAL A 50 -4.13 5.77 -17.17
CA VAL A 50 -2.98 5.34 -16.35
C VAL A 50 -1.87 6.39 -16.41
N LEU A 51 -1.50 6.85 -17.62
CA LEU A 51 -0.47 7.86 -17.82
C LEU A 51 -0.88 9.20 -17.21
N THR A 52 -2.13 9.60 -17.37
CA THR A 52 -2.67 10.83 -16.79
C THR A 52 -2.61 10.79 -15.27
N LEU A 53 -3.00 9.67 -14.65
CA LEU A 53 -2.92 9.51 -13.21
C LEU A 53 -1.46 9.55 -12.73
N ALA A 54 -0.54 8.90 -13.45
CA ALA A 54 0.89 8.92 -13.11
C ALA A 54 1.51 10.32 -13.19
N LEU A 55 1.04 11.17 -14.10
CA LEU A 55 1.51 12.56 -14.24
C LEU A 55 0.93 13.51 -13.19
N THR A 56 -0.23 13.17 -12.61
CA THR A 56 -0.98 14.06 -11.72
C THR A 56 -0.83 13.68 -10.24
N THR A 57 -0.58 12.41 -9.92
CA THR A 57 -0.26 11.96 -8.56
C THR A 57 1.11 12.48 -8.14
N LYS A 58 1.17 13.21 -7.02
CA LYS A 58 2.40 13.78 -6.47
C LYS A 58 2.82 13.10 -5.18
N ALA A 59 4.09 12.76 -5.10
CA ALA A 59 4.72 12.26 -3.89
C ALA A 59 4.94 13.40 -2.87
N HIS A 60 4.55 13.20 -1.61
CA HIS A 60 4.77 14.16 -0.54
C HIS A 60 4.59 13.53 0.85
N GLY A 61 5.12 14.21 1.87
CA GLY A 61 4.94 13.81 3.27
C GLY A 61 5.76 12.59 3.68
N LEU A 62 5.41 12.07 4.85
CA LEU A 62 5.99 10.87 5.46
C LEU A 62 5.30 9.59 4.94
N THR A 63 5.84 8.44 5.35
CA THR A 63 5.44 7.12 4.84
C THR A 63 4.68 6.36 5.93
N ALA A 64 3.36 6.25 5.78
CA ALA A 64 2.47 5.52 6.67
C ALA A 64 1.71 4.43 5.91
N ASN A 65 2.33 3.28 5.71
CA ASN A 65 1.73 2.15 4.99
C ASN A 65 0.40 1.71 5.64
N ALA A 66 0.30 1.82 6.97
CA ALA A 66 -0.92 1.57 7.72
C ALA A 66 -2.12 2.45 7.28
N ALA A 67 -1.88 3.66 6.76
CA ALA A 67 -2.94 4.54 6.27
C ALA A 67 -3.72 3.86 5.14
N GLY A 68 -3.05 3.10 4.27
CA GLY A 68 -3.68 2.35 3.19
C GLY A 68 -4.63 1.24 3.63
N LEU A 69 -4.64 0.86 4.91
CA LEU A 69 -5.43 -0.23 5.47
C LEU A 69 -6.46 0.22 6.53
N VAL A 70 -6.21 1.34 7.21
CA VAL A 70 -6.98 1.76 8.40
C VAL A 70 -8.48 1.84 8.15
N SER A 71 -8.91 2.44 7.02
CA SER A 71 -10.32 2.60 6.68
C SER A 71 -11.02 1.25 6.47
N TYR A 72 -10.32 0.26 5.91
CA TYR A 72 -10.87 -1.07 5.68
C TYR A 72 -10.93 -1.90 6.97
N TYR A 73 -9.96 -1.71 7.86
CA TYR A 73 -9.98 -2.32 9.18
C TYR A 73 -11.14 -1.77 10.04
N ASP A 74 -11.29 -0.45 10.09
CA ASP A 74 -12.31 0.21 10.92
C ASP A 74 -13.73 -0.10 10.42
N SER A 75 -13.95 -0.13 9.11
CA SER A 75 -15.23 -0.51 8.50
C SER A 75 -15.48 -2.02 8.44
N LYS A 76 -14.48 -2.83 8.84
CA LYS A 76 -14.48 -4.30 8.69
C LYS A 76 -14.77 -4.75 7.25
N GLU A 77 -14.34 -3.96 6.26
CA GLU A 77 -14.48 -4.29 4.85
C GLU A 77 -13.53 -5.44 4.49
N ILE A 78 -14.04 -6.48 3.81
CA ILE A 78 -13.25 -7.65 3.42
C ILE A 78 -12.44 -7.37 2.14
N ILE A 79 -11.11 -7.37 2.28
CA ILE A 79 -10.11 -7.30 1.22
C ILE A 79 -9.36 -8.64 1.22
N LYS A 80 -9.42 -9.37 0.11
CA LYS A 80 -8.82 -10.71 0.02
C LYS A 80 -7.31 -10.69 -0.26
N THR A 81 -6.88 -9.71 -1.04
CA THR A 81 -5.48 -9.55 -1.46
C THR A 81 -5.15 -8.07 -1.44
N LEU A 82 -4.09 -7.71 -0.73
CA LEU A 82 -3.51 -6.38 -0.74
C LEU A 82 -2.29 -6.42 -1.65
N ILE A 83 -2.26 -5.54 -2.65
CA ILE A 83 -1.05 -5.28 -3.42
C ILE A 83 -0.55 -3.89 -3.01
N MET A 84 0.64 -3.84 -2.44
CA MET A 84 1.27 -2.64 -1.92
C MET A 84 2.51 -2.31 -2.73
N VAL A 85 2.50 -1.14 -3.34
CA VAL A 85 3.65 -0.61 -4.10
C VAL A 85 4.33 0.45 -3.24
N THR A 86 5.57 0.21 -2.79
CA THR A 86 6.27 1.03 -1.78
C THR A 86 7.77 0.75 -1.81
N ASP A 87 8.57 1.58 -1.13
CA ASP A 87 9.98 1.31 -0.81
C ASP A 87 10.15 0.58 0.55
N GLU A 88 9.03 0.31 1.24
CA GLU A 88 8.96 -0.38 2.54
C GLU A 88 9.60 0.39 3.71
N ILE A 89 9.72 1.71 3.62
CA ILE A 89 10.28 2.55 4.68
C ILE A 89 9.18 3.24 5.50
N GLU A 90 8.31 2.45 6.15
CA GLU A 90 7.29 3.01 7.06
C GLU A 90 7.96 3.76 8.24
N ASN A 91 7.67 5.05 8.37
CA ASN A 91 8.35 5.94 9.31
C ASN A 91 7.42 6.77 10.20
N THR A 92 6.10 6.69 9.99
CA THR A 92 5.10 7.32 10.86
C THR A 92 3.94 6.38 11.17
N ASP A 93 3.29 6.60 12.30
CA ASP A 93 2.14 5.82 12.74
C ASP A 93 0.82 6.41 12.19
N VAL A 94 -0.25 5.62 12.25
CA VAL A 94 -1.63 6.07 12.03
C VAL A 94 -2.52 5.73 13.22
N HIS A 95 -3.68 6.37 13.31
CA HIS A 95 -4.68 6.09 14.33
C HIS A 95 -5.87 5.33 13.77
N THR A 96 -6.26 4.22 14.40
CA THR A 96 -7.54 3.54 14.14
C THR A 96 -8.71 4.34 14.75
N ALA A 97 -9.95 4.02 14.38
CA ALA A 97 -11.16 4.73 14.87
C ALA A 97 -11.30 4.78 16.40
N ASN A 98 -10.68 3.84 17.12
CA ASN A 98 -10.65 3.82 18.59
C ASN A 98 -9.49 4.63 19.22
N GLY A 99 -8.73 5.39 18.42
CA GLY A 99 -7.60 6.22 18.84
C GLY A 99 -6.27 5.48 19.01
N THR A 100 -6.19 4.18 18.72
CA THR A 100 -4.94 3.41 18.88
C THR A 100 -3.93 3.79 17.80
N SER A 101 -2.73 4.23 18.21
CA SER A 101 -1.59 4.41 17.30
C SER A 101 -1.05 3.06 16.83
N THR A 102 -0.86 2.87 15.54
CA THR A 102 -0.36 1.61 14.97
C THR A 102 0.44 1.83 13.69
N ARG A 103 1.27 0.83 13.38
CA ARG A 103 2.01 0.65 12.12
C ARG A 103 1.44 -0.49 11.30
N PHE A 104 1.89 -0.64 10.07
CA PHE A 104 1.26 -1.52 9.09
C PHE A 104 1.31 -2.97 9.52
N PHE A 105 2.47 -3.47 9.98
CA PHE A 105 2.60 -4.86 10.43
C PHE A 105 1.56 -5.21 11.50
N ASN A 106 1.48 -4.41 12.57
CA ASN A 106 0.53 -4.62 13.66
C ASN A 106 -0.93 -4.52 13.20
N LEU A 107 -1.24 -3.54 12.34
CA LEU A 107 -2.60 -3.36 11.82
C LEU A 107 -3.00 -4.51 10.89
N PHE A 108 -2.09 -4.98 10.04
CA PHE A 108 -2.33 -6.09 9.13
C PHE A 108 -2.51 -7.41 9.87
N MET A 109 -1.74 -7.65 10.93
CA MET A 109 -1.95 -8.82 11.79
C MET A 109 -3.31 -8.80 12.48
N LYS A 110 -3.74 -7.65 13.02
CA LYS A 110 -5.10 -7.47 13.55
C LYS A 110 -6.18 -7.67 12.49
N TYR A 111 -5.96 -7.13 11.29
CA TYR A 111 -6.88 -7.31 10.17
C TYR A 111 -7.03 -8.79 9.81
N ARG A 112 -5.93 -9.55 9.76
CA ARG A 112 -5.95 -10.99 9.49
C ARG A 112 -6.70 -11.80 10.54
N SER A 113 -6.56 -11.44 11.82
CA SER A 113 -7.23 -12.14 12.91
C SER A 113 -8.70 -11.76 13.07
N GLU A 114 -9.06 -10.49 12.84
CA GLU A 114 -10.39 -9.96 13.17
C GLU A 114 -11.32 -9.80 11.96
N VAL A 115 -10.78 -9.66 10.75
CA VAL A 115 -11.56 -9.34 9.54
C VAL A 115 -11.48 -10.46 8.52
N TYR A 116 -10.28 -10.72 7.99
CA TYR A 116 -10.07 -11.72 6.95
C TYR A 116 -8.58 -12.08 6.82
N PRO A 117 -8.20 -13.36 6.68
CA PRO A 117 -6.81 -13.79 6.45
C PRO A 117 -6.33 -13.42 5.04
N ALA A 118 -6.13 -12.12 4.80
CA ALA A 118 -5.79 -11.56 3.52
C ALA A 118 -4.36 -11.92 3.10
N LYS A 119 -4.15 -12.02 1.79
CA LYS A 119 -2.82 -12.13 1.18
C LYS A 119 -2.19 -10.75 1.04
N LEU A 120 -0.86 -10.69 1.10
CA LEU A 120 -0.10 -9.47 0.89
C LEU A 120 0.95 -9.67 -0.18
N VAL A 121 0.98 -8.76 -1.14
CA VAL A 121 1.97 -8.70 -2.22
C VAL A 121 2.66 -7.35 -2.14
N PHE A 122 3.96 -7.34 -1.89
CA PHE A 122 4.79 -6.16 -2.04
C PHE A 122 5.26 -6.05 -3.50
N ILE A 123 5.30 -4.82 -3.99
CA ILE A 123 6.01 -4.44 -5.22
C ILE A 123 7.00 -3.38 -4.77
N SER A 124 8.24 -3.82 -4.52
CA SER A 124 9.21 -3.05 -3.75
C SER A 124 10.16 -2.25 -4.64
N PHE A 125 10.32 -0.96 -4.33
CA PHE A 125 11.29 -0.07 -4.95
C PHE A 125 12.46 0.13 -3.98
N LEU A 126 13.40 -0.81 -3.98
CA LEU A 126 14.54 -0.85 -3.06
C LEU A 126 15.82 -0.29 -3.69
N ASP A 127 16.80 0.05 -2.86
CA ASP A 127 18.06 0.67 -3.29
C ASP A 127 18.90 -0.26 -4.20
N ASN A 128 18.94 -1.57 -3.93
CA ASN A 128 19.66 -2.53 -4.77
C ASN A 128 18.75 -3.63 -5.33
N GLN A 129 19.19 -4.19 -6.45
CA GLN A 129 18.53 -5.32 -7.09
C GLN A 129 18.61 -6.56 -6.18
N HIS A 130 17.47 -7.24 -5.99
CA HIS A 130 17.32 -8.43 -5.14
C HIS A 130 17.42 -8.18 -3.63
N ASP A 131 17.36 -6.93 -3.18
CA ASP A 131 17.23 -6.64 -1.76
C ASP A 131 15.91 -7.17 -1.20
N GLN A 132 15.94 -7.50 0.09
CA GLN A 132 14.74 -7.79 0.86
C GLN A 132 14.29 -6.52 1.56
N GLY A 133 13.03 -6.15 1.37
CA GLY A 133 12.47 -4.97 1.99
C GLY A 133 12.29 -5.14 3.48
N ARG A 134 12.33 -4.00 4.20
CA ARG A 134 12.30 -3.99 5.66
C ARG A 134 10.99 -4.55 6.21
N MET A 135 9.86 -4.19 5.60
CA MET A 135 8.54 -4.64 6.04
C MET A 135 8.34 -6.11 5.70
N TYR A 136 8.72 -6.55 4.50
CA TYR A 136 8.68 -7.94 4.09
C TYR A 136 9.51 -8.83 5.03
N THR A 137 10.70 -8.37 5.42
CA THR A 137 11.56 -9.05 6.39
C THR A 137 10.88 -9.20 7.76
N GLU A 138 10.11 -8.21 8.20
CA GLU A 138 9.31 -8.31 9.44
C GLU A 138 8.27 -9.44 9.36
N PHE A 139 7.56 -9.57 8.23
CA PHE A 139 6.61 -10.66 7.99
C PHE A 139 7.28 -12.04 7.89
N LEU A 140 8.44 -12.12 7.23
CA LEU A 140 9.23 -13.35 7.15
C LEU A 140 9.68 -13.82 8.54
N ASN A 141 10.24 -12.92 9.35
CA ASN A 141 10.70 -13.25 10.70
C ASN A 141 9.55 -13.72 11.61
N ALA A 142 8.35 -13.17 11.41
CA ALA A 142 7.14 -13.60 12.10
C ALA A 142 6.48 -14.85 11.52
N ASN A 143 7.06 -15.48 10.48
CA ASN A 143 6.53 -16.66 9.78
C ASN A 143 5.09 -16.47 9.29
N VAL A 144 4.75 -15.27 8.82
CA VAL A 144 3.39 -14.96 8.35
C VAL A 144 3.18 -15.58 6.96
N PRO A 145 2.18 -16.46 6.76
CA PRO A 145 1.95 -17.09 5.47
C PRO A 145 1.31 -16.12 4.47
N ASP A 146 1.34 -16.44 3.18
CA ASP A 146 0.70 -15.66 2.11
C ASP A 146 1.18 -14.20 1.98
N VAL A 147 2.43 -13.95 2.35
CA VAL A 147 3.14 -12.68 2.11
C VAL A 147 4.24 -12.91 1.09
N ILE A 148 4.23 -12.16 -0.01
CA ILE A 148 5.22 -12.24 -1.08
C ILE A 148 5.76 -10.85 -1.43
N GLN A 149 7.00 -10.80 -1.93
CA GLN A 149 7.69 -9.62 -2.44
C GLN A 149 8.20 -9.94 -3.84
#